data_AF-A0A965ZDT6-F1
#
_entry.id   AF-A0A965ZDT6-F1
#
_cell.length_a   1.000
_cell.length_b   1.000
_cell.length_c   1.000
_cell.angle_alpha   90.00
_cell.angle_beta   90.00
_cell.angle_gamma   90.00
#
_symmetry.space_group_name_H-M   'P 1'
#
loop_
_entity.id
_entity.type
_entity.pdbx_description
1 polymer ?
#
loop_
_entity_poly.entity_id
_entity_poly.type
_entity_poly.pdbx_seq_one_letter_code
_entity_poly.pdbx_strand_id
1 'polypeptide(L)' 'MMKDEHYPAIGFGLDYANQLIYCEVIMRDNYYDVLFNGELTASIAHNVDWDWLQTSGVILNDETIAEIGLKIERYYQ' A
#
# COMPACT_ATOMS: atom_id res chain seq x y z
N MET A 1 -1.25 28.57 6.54
CA MET A 1 -2.21 27.47 6.32
C MET A 1 -1.43 26.29 5.78
N MET A 2 -1.37 25.18 6.51
CA MET A 2 -0.99 23.91 5.90
C MET A 2 -2.17 23.52 4.99
N LYS A 3 -1.90 23.23 3.72
CA LYS A 3 -2.90 22.62 2.86
C LYS A 3 -3.14 21.22 3.41
N ASP A 4 -4.39 20.87 3.71
CA ASP A 4 -4.77 19.47 3.89
C ASP A 4 -4.62 18.80 2.52
N GLU A 5 -3.45 18.23 2.26
CA GLU A 5 -3.19 17.48 1.04
C GLU A 5 -4.03 16.20 1.09
N HIS A 6 -5.15 16.23 0.35
CA HIS A 6 -6.01 15.07 0.15
C HIS A 6 -5.37 14.20 -0.91
N TYR A 7 -4.65 13.18 -0.47
CA TYR A 7 -4.10 12.15 -1.34
C TYR A 7 -5.17 11.11 -1.66
N PRO A 8 -5.26 10.62 -2.91
CA PRO A 8 -6.12 9.48 -3.24
C PRO A 8 -5.80 8.29 -2.35
N ALA A 9 -6.83 7.64 -1.83
CA ALA A 9 -6.69 6.46 -0.98
C ALA A 9 -7.67 5.37 -1.40
N ILE A 10 -7.27 4.12 -1.20
CA ILE A 10 -8.10 2.94 -1.43
C ILE A 10 -8.07 2.03 -0.21
N GLY A 11 -9.23 1.50 0.17
CA GLY A 11 -9.37 0.57 1.29
C GLY A 11 -9.87 -0.79 0.81
N PHE A 12 -9.29 -1.87 1.32
CA PHE A 12 -9.72 -3.25 1.03
C PHE A 12 -9.39 -4.21 2.16
N GLY A 13 -10.10 -5.34 2.21
CA GLY A 13 -9.74 -6.46 3.09
C GLY A 13 -8.53 -7.21 2.56
N LEU A 14 -7.58 -7.51 3.45
CA LEU A 14 -6.34 -8.25 3.16
C LEU A 14 -6.20 -9.40 4.16
N ASP A 15 -5.90 -10.61 3.69
CA ASP A 15 -5.55 -11.72 4.58
C ASP A 15 -4.07 -11.58 4.95
N TYR A 16 -3.80 -11.27 6.22
CA TYR A 16 -2.46 -11.06 6.73
C TYR A 16 -2.29 -11.84 8.03
N ALA A 17 -1.28 -12.72 8.06
CA ALA A 17 -1.02 -13.61 9.21
C ALA A 17 -2.23 -14.44 9.66
N ASN A 18 -3.03 -14.95 8.70
CA ASN A 18 -4.28 -15.70 8.91
C ASN A 18 -5.38 -14.87 9.58
N GLN A 19 -5.36 -13.55 9.39
CA GLN A 19 -6.37 -12.62 9.88
C GLN A 19 -6.80 -11.70 8.75
N LEU A 20 -8.11 -11.55 8.57
CA LEU A 20 -8.64 -10.52 7.68
C LEU A 20 -8.50 -9.16 8.35
N ILE A 21 -7.65 -8.31 7.81
CA ILE A 21 -7.43 -6.93 8.28
C ILE A 21 -7.94 -5.91 7.26
N TYR A 22 -8.19 -4.69 7.72
CA TYR A 22 -8.41 -3.56 6.82
C TYR A 22 -7.05 -3.01 6.37
N CYS A 23 -6.80 -3.04 5.07
CA CYS A 23 -5.64 -2.42 4.45
C CYS A 23 -6.09 -1.15 3.73
N GLU A 24 -5.44 -0.03 4.02
CA GLU A 24 -5.59 1.22 3.29
C GLU A 24 -4.28 1.56 2.59
N VAL A 25 -4.38 2.03 1.36
CA VAL A 25 -3.24 2.46 0.57
C VAL A 25 -3.44 3.91 0.16
N ILE A 26 -2.48 4.77 0.50
CA ILE A 26 -2.50 6.20 0.19
C ILE A 26 -1.47 6.48 -0.91
N MET A 27 -1.92 7.01 -2.03
CA MET A 27 -1.07 7.39 -3.16
C MET A 27 -0.22 8.61 -2.80
N ARG A 28 1.09 8.54 -3.01
CA ARG A 28 2.03 9.66 -2.94
C ARG A 28 2.65 9.88 -4.32
N ASP A 29 3.53 10.87 -4.43
CA ASP A 29 4.13 11.27 -5.72
C ASP A 29 4.80 10.11 -6.47
N ASN A 30 5.50 9.21 -5.76
CA ASN A 30 6.28 8.12 -6.39
C ASN A 30 6.16 6.78 -5.66
N TYR A 31 5.29 6.68 -4.67
CA TYR A 31 5.12 5.50 -3.84
C TYR A 31 3.73 5.49 -3.22
N TYR A 32 3.42 4.44 -2.49
CA TYR A 32 2.18 4.27 -1.79
C TYR A 32 2.47 3.96 -0.32
N ASP A 33 1.84 4.70 0.58
CA ASP A 33 1.82 4.34 2.00
C ASP A 33 0.79 3.23 2.22
N VAL A 34 1.17 2.21 2.97
CA VAL A 34 0.33 1.06 3.33
C VAL A 34 0.04 1.14 4.82
N LEU A 35 -1.24 1.23 5.15
CA LEU A 35 -1.76 1.29 6.51
C LEU A 35 -2.53 0.01 6.82
N PHE A 36 -2.20 -0.64 7.93
CA PHE A 36 -2.98 -1.75 8.46
C PHE A 36 -3.82 -1.25 9.64
N ASN A 37 -5.14 -1.38 9.52
CA ASN A 37 -6.12 -0.88 10.49
C ASN A 37 -5.91 0.60 10.87
N GLY A 38 -5.47 1.43 9.90
CA GLY A 38 -5.23 2.86 10.09
C GLY A 38 -3.83 3.21 10.60
N GLU A 39 -2.95 2.23 10.83
CA GLU A 39 -1.56 2.47 11.25
C GLU A 39 -0.58 2.30 10.09
N LEU A 40 0.26 3.32 9.84
CA LEU A 40 1.31 3.26 8.83
C LEU A 40 2.24 2.08 9.11
N THR A 41 2.22 1.10 8.21
CA THR A 41 2.94 -0.16 8.35
C THR A 41 4.14 -0.21 7.43
N ALA A 42 3.97 0.16 6.17
CA ALA A 42 5.02 0.12 5.16
C ALA A 42 4.78 1.17 4.07
N SER A 43 5.75 1.33 3.18
CA SER A 43 5.54 1.99 1.89
C SER A 43 6.00 1.06 0.76
N ILE A 44 5.30 1.07 -0.36
CA ILE A 44 5.65 0.28 -1.56
C ILE A 44 5.72 1.16 -2.80
N ALA A 45 6.53 0.78 -3.78
CA ALA A 45 6.65 1.45 -5.07
C ALA A 45 7.07 0.44 -6.15
N HIS A 46 6.96 0.84 -7.42
CA HIS A 46 7.61 0.07 -8.49
C HIS A 46 9.13 0.27 -8.45
N ASN A 47 9.87 -0.80 -8.72
CA ASN A 47 11.29 -0.72 -9.07
C ASN A 47 11.47 -0.35 -10.56
N VAL A 48 12.72 -0.37 -11.06
CA VAL A 48 13.04 -0.05 -12.45
C VAL A 48 12.49 -1.06 -13.47
N ASP A 49 12.20 -2.27 -13.02
CA ASP A 49 11.66 -3.37 -13.82
C ASP A 49 10.12 -3.43 -13.76
N TRP A 50 9.49 -2.42 -13.12
CA TRP A 50 8.05 -2.35 -12.86
C TRP A 50 7.51 -3.43 -11.91
N ASP A 51 8.35 -4.03 -11.06
CA ASP A 51 7.89 -4.91 -9.98
C ASP A 51 7.56 -4.10 -8.72
N TRP A 52 6.56 -4.54 -7.96
CA TRP A 52 6.24 -3.96 -6.65
C TRP A 52 7.30 -4.34 -5.62
N LEU A 53 7.84 -3.33 -4.94
CA LEU A 53 8.85 -3.49 -3.89
C LEU A 53 8.49 -2.64 -2.68
N GLN A 54 8.75 -3.16 -1.48
CA GLN A 54 8.72 -2.36 -0.26
C GLN A 54 9.92 -1.41 -0.19
N THR A 55 9.64 -0.15 0.10
CA THR A 55 10.66 0.92 0.20
C THR A 55 10.93 1.35 1.64
N SER A 56 9.99 1.12 2.56
CA SER A 56 10.14 1.49 3.98
C SER A 56 9.21 0.69 4.91
N GLY A 57 9.43 0.80 6.24
CA GLY A 57 8.54 0.28 7.28
C GLY A 57 8.78 -1.18 7.69
N VAL A 58 7.75 -1.82 8.23
CA VAL A 58 7.75 -3.23 8.68
C VAL A 58 7.90 -4.13 7.46
N ILE A 59 8.81 -5.11 7.54
CA ILE A 59 9.06 -6.06 6.44
C ILE A 59 7.79 -6.89 6.19
N LEU A 60 7.22 -6.73 5.01
CA LEU A 60 6.15 -7.55 4.46
C LEU A 60 6.75 -8.68 3.65
N ASN A 61 6.04 -9.81 3.57
CA ASN A 61 6.44 -10.88 2.65
C ASN A 61 6.05 -10.53 1.21
N ASP A 62 6.70 -11.17 0.24
CA ASP A 62 6.52 -10.88 -1.19
C ASP A 62 5.07 -11.10 -1.65
N GLU A 63 4.39 -12.12 -1.09
CA GLU A 63 2.98 -12.41 -1.40
C GLU A 63 2.05 -11.27 -0.99
N THR A 64 2.28 -10.67 0.19
CA THR A 64 1.52 -9.52 0.69
C THR A 64 1.75 -8.30 -0.20
N ILE A 65 3.00 -8.03 -0.58
CA ILE A 65 3.34 -6.90 -1.46
C ILE A 65 2.67 -7.08 -2.83
N ALA A 66 2.73 -8.28 -3.41
CA ALA A 66 2.10 -8.59 -4.68
C ALA A 66 0.57 -8.45 -4.64
N GLU A 67 -0.09 -8.91 -3.57
CA GLU A 67 -1.54 -8.73 -3.43
C GLU A 67 -1.92 -7.26 -3.33
N ILE A 68 -1.22 -6.46 -2.51
CA ILE A 68 -1.47 -5.02 -2.38
C ILE A 68 -1.28 -4.33 -3.74
N GLY A 69 -0.18 -4.63 -4.45
CA GLY A 69 0.09 -4.10 -5.78
C GLY A 69 -1.03 -4.40 -6.78
N LEU A 70 -1.53 -5.64 -6.79
CA LEU A 70 -2.65 -6.05 -7.65
C LEU A 70 -3.95 -5.29 -7.32
N LYS A 71 -4.20 -4.97 -6.04
CA LYS A 71 -5.38 -4.18 -5.63
C LYS A 71 -5.28 -2.73 -6.11
N ILE A 72 -4.08 -2.14 -6.04
CA ILE A 72 -3.80 -0.79 -6.55
C ILE A 72 -4.04 -0.74 -8.06
N GLU A 73 -3.43 -1.66 -8.81
CA GLU A 73 -3.55 -1.71 -10.27
C GLU A 73 -5.02 -1.85 -10.71
N ARG A 74 -5.78 -2.76 -10.08
CA ARG A 74 -7.19 -2.97 -10.41
C ARG A 74 -8.09 -1.76 -10.12
N TYR A 75 -7.68 -0.89 -9.21
CA TYR A 75 -8.48 0.28 -8.85
C TYR A 75 -8.24 1.47 -9.78
N TYR A 76 -7.00 1.66 -10.24
CA TYR A 76 -6.60 2.83 -11.04
C TYR A 76 -6.52 2.58 -12.55
N GLN A 77 -6.67 1.33 -13.01
CA GLN A 77 -6.88 0.97 -14.42
C GLN A 77 -8.35 1.17 -14.83
#